data_AF-A0A8X6XCR4-F1
#
_entry.id   AF-A0A8X6XCR4-F1
#
_cell.length_a   1.000
_cell.length_b   1.000
_cell.length_c   1.000
_cell.angle_alpha   90.00
_cell.angle_beta   90.00
_cell.angle_gamma   90.00
#
_symmetry.space_group_name_H-M   'P 1'
#
loop_
_entity.id
_entity.type
_entity.pdbx_description
1 polymer ?
#
loop_
_entity_poly.entity_id
_entity_poly.type
_entity_poly.pdbx_seq_one_letter_code
_entity_poly.pdbx_strand_id
1 'polypeptide(L)'
;MARKYSVKSGSRRWPVHVFYNILDLAENNSWILYKEVTDKKPSMREYLQQLIEVLRSAYIHKKKKKYKSDTQTKADTTEESAQMRKRVHCKDFQSRNKTVDTCSDCKITISGKCTKYIKRSYSKCA
;
A
#
# COMPACT_ATOMS: atom_id res chain seq x y z
N MET A 1 -0.63 -25.20 -17.98
CA MET A 1 -0.19 -23.79 -17.86
C MET A 1 -0.97 -23.00 -16.83
N ALA A 2 -2.31 -23.01 -16.89
CA ALA A 2 -3.18 -22.21 -16.01
C ALA A 2 -2.80 -22.24 -14.52
N ARG A 3 -2.46 -23.40 -13.91
CA ARG A 3 -2.12 -23.44 -12.47
C ARG A 3 -0.80 -22.73 -12.10
N LYS A 4 0.20 -22.69 -12.98
CA LYS A 4 1.55 -22.18 -12.65
C LYS A 4 1.59 -20.65 -12.57
N TYR A 5 0.80 -19.99 -13.40
CA TYR A 5 0.70 -18.53 -13.49
C TYR A 5 -0.71 -18.02 -13.17
N SER A 6 -1.54 -18.84 -12.50
CA SER A 6 -2.93 -18.49 -12.20
C SER A 6 -2.99 -17.23 -11.34
N VAL A 7 -3.94 -16.35 -11.66
CA VAL A 7 -4.24 -15.18 -10.83
C VAL A 7 -5.31 -15.45 -9.77
N LYS A 8 -5.76 -16.71 -9.65
CA LYS A 8 -6.79 -17.10 -8.68
C LYS A 8 -6.37 -16.78 -7.25
N SER A 9 -7.26 -16.10 -6.55
CA SER A 9 -7.14 -15.87 -5.12
C SER A 9 -8.38 -16.38 -4.38
N GLY A 10 -8.22 -16.67 -3.08
CA GLY A 10 -9.32 -17.09 -2.23
C GLY A 10 -10.38 -16.00 -2.13
N SER A 11 -11.59 -16.28 -2.61
CA SER A 11 -12.75 -15.40 -2.50
C SER A 11 -13.98 -16.17 -2.06
N ARG A 12 -14.88 -15.53 -1.29
CA ARG A 12 -16.19 -16.08 -0.93
C ARG A 12 -17.29 -15.73 -1.94
N ARG A 13 -16.97 -14.89 -2.93
CA ARG A 13 -17.91 -14.41 -3.94
C ARG A 13 -17.68 -15.18 -5.23
N TRP A 14 -18.65 -16.00 -5.65
CA TRP A 14 -18.54 -16.80 -6.87
C TRP A 14 -18.22 -15.98 -8.14
N PRO A 15 -18.73 -14.74 -8.35
CA PRO A 15 -18.43 -14.00 -9.58
C PRO A 15 -16.95 -13.65 -9.70
N VAL A 16 -16.28 -13.45 -8.55
CA VAL A 16 -14.84 -13.14 -8.51
C VAL A 16 -14.02 -14.34 -8.98
N HIS A 17 -14.45 -15.57 -8.67
CA HIS A 17 -13.81 -16.79 -9.20
C HIS A 17 -13.95 -16.91 -10.71
N VAL A 18 -15.14 -16.59 -11.25
CA VAL A 18 -15.36 -16.57 -12.70
C VAL A 18 -14.50 -15.51 -13.36
N PHE A 19 -14.39 -14.33 -12.76
CA PHE A 19 -13.47 -13.30 -13.24
C PHE A 19 -12.01 -13.78 -13.31
N TYR A 20 -11.51 -14.46 -12.27
CA TYR A 20 -10.15 -15.02 -12.31
C TYR A 20 -9.99 -16.10 -13.39
N ASN A 21 -11.01 -16.92 -13.64
CA ASN A 21 -10.97 -17.88 -14.74
C ASN A 21 -10.86 -17.19 -16.10
N ILE A 22 -11.61 -16.10 -16.31
CA ILE A 22 -11.54 -15.32 -17.55
C ILE A 22 -10.15 -14.71 -17.73
N LEU A 23 -9.54 -14.18 -16.67
CA LEU A 23 -8.18 -13.66 -16.73
C LEU A 23 -7.15 -14.74 -17.13
N ASP A 24 -7.21 -15.92 -16.49
CA ASP A 24 -6.32 -17.03 -16.84
C ASP A 24 -6.47 -17.46 -18.31
N LEU A 25 -7.70 -17.46 -18.85
CA LEU A 25 -7.95 -17.78 -20.26
C LEU A 25 -7.44 -16.69 -21.20
N ALA A 26 -7.73 -15.43 -20.88
CA ALA A 26 -7.30 -14.28 -21.68
C ALA A 26 -5.77 -14.21 -21.79
N GLU A 27 -5.06 -14.45 -20.69
CA GLU A 27 -3.60 -14.45 -20.64
C GLU A 27 -2.97 -15.54 -21.53
N ASN A 28 -3.49 -16.76 -21.47
CA ASN A 28 -2.99 -17.85 -22.32
C ASN A 28 -3.26 -17.55 -23.81
N ASN A 29 -4.46 -17.07 -24.12
CA ASN A 29 -4.83 -16.74 -25.50
C ASN A 29 -3.98 -15.59 -26.05
N SER A 30 -3.75 -14.54 -25.26
CA SER A 30 -2.93 -13.41 -25.68
C SER A 30 -1.46 -13.77 -25.84
N TRP A 31 -0.92 -14.70 -25.03
CA TRP A 31 0.44 -15.21 -25.20
C TRP A 31 0.59 -16.04 -26.48
N ILE A 32 -0.41 -16.87 -26.82
CA ILE A 32 -0.43 -17.62 -28.08
C ILE A 32 -0.40 -16.64 -29.26
N LEU A 33 -1.33 -15.68 -29.29
CA LEU A 33 -1.39 -14.67 -30.35
C LEU A 33 -0.11 -13.85 -30.46
N TYR A 34 0.51 -13.47 -29.34
CA TYR A 34 1.77 -12.73 -29.34
C TYR A 34 2.89 -13.49 -30.06
N LYS A 35 2.97 -14.80 -29.85
CA LYS A 35 3.98 -15.65 -30.51
C LYS A 35 3.75 -15.74 -32.01
N GLU A 36 2.50 -15.91 -32.43
CA GLU A 36 2.13 -16.03 -33.85
C GLU A 36 2.34 -14.72 -34.61
N VAL A 37 2.01 -13.57 -34.00
CA VAL A 37 2.07 -12.27 -34.69
C VAL A 37 3.50 -11.69 -34.73
N THR A 38 4.32 -12.00 -33.74
CA THR A 38 5.64 -11.36 -33.59
C THR A 38 6.79 -12.27 -34.04
N ASP A 39 6.52 -13.55 -34.36
CA ASP A 39 7.49 -14.64 -34.55
C ASP A 39 8.49 -14.84 -33.39
N LYS A 40 8.28 -14.12 -32.28
CA LYS A 40 9.08 -14.21 -31.06
C LYS A 40 8.49 -15.30 -30.18
N LYS A 41 9.36 -16.12 -29.59
CA LYS A 41 8.96 -17.20 -28.67
C LYS A 41 9.46 -16.90 -27.25
N PRO A 42 9.00 -15.80 -26.60
CA PRO A 42 9.39 -15.52 -25.22
C PRO A 42 8.84 -16.60 -24.30
N SER A 43 9.51 -16.81 -23.17
CA SER A 43 8.93 -17.57 -22.08
C SER A 43 7.65 -16.88 -21.58
N MET A 44 6.71 -17.66 -21.04
CA MET A 44 5.46 -17.11 -20.46
C MET A 44 5.75 -16.03 -19.40
N ARG A 45 6.81 -16.21 -18.62
CA ARG A 45 7.22 -15.26 -17.57
C ARG A 45 7.65 -13.92 -18.15
N GLU A 46 8.48 -13.92 -19.19
CA GLU A 46 8.94 -12.68 -19.84
C GLU A 46 7.77 -11.95 -20.49
N TYR A 47 6.89 -12.69 -21.15
CA TYR A 47 5.65 -12.14 -21.71
C TYR A 47 4.80 -11.45 -20.63
N LEU A 48 4.56 -12.12 -19.51
CA LEU A 48 3.81 -11.57 -18.38
C LEU A 48 4.46 -10.31 -17.80
N GLN A 49 5.79 -10.28 -17.66
CA GLN A 49 6.49 -9.10 -17.17
C GLN A 49 6.30 -7.90 -18.09
N GLN A 50 6.40 -8.10 -19.41
CA GLN A 50 6.14 -7.06 -20.41
C GLN A 50 4.69 -6.58 -20.35
N LEU A 51 3.74 -7.52 -20.28
CA LEU A 51 2.31 -7.21 -20.20
C LEU A 51 1.99 -6.38 -18.95
N ILE A 52 2.52 -6.77 -17.79
CA ILE A 52 2.33 -6.06 -16.53
C ILE A 52 2.86 -4.64 -16.63
N GLU A 53 4.04 -4.43 -17.21
CA GLU A 53 4.62 -3.09 -17.34
C GLU A 53 3.74 -2.19 -18.22
N VAL A 54 3.29 -2.70 -19.36
CA VAL A 54 2.38 -1.98 -20.27
C VAL A 54 1.08 -1.60 -19.56
N LEU A 55 0.42 -2.54 -18.89
CA LEU A 55 -0.85 -2.30 -18.19
C LEU A 55 -0.69 -1.33 -17.01
N ARG A 56 0.41 -1.43 -16.27
CA ARG A 56 0.65 -0.64 -15.05
C ARG A 56 1.11 0.78 -15.36
N SER A 57 1.85 0.99 -16.46
CA SER A 57 2.44 2.28 -16.83
C SER A 57 1.41 3.41 -16.82
N ALA A 58 0.27 3.23 -17.50
CA ALA A 58 -0.80 4.21 -17.60
C ALA A 58 -1.35 4.64 -16.23
N TYR A 59 -1.54 3.67 -15.32
CA TYR A 59 -2.01 3.93 -13.97
C TYR A 59 -0.96 4.68 -13.14
N ILE A 60 0.31 4.28 -13.20
CA ILE A 60 1.40 4.96 -12.48
C ILE A 60 1.53 6.41 -12.94
N HIS A 61 1.48 6.66 -14.24
CA HIS A 61 1.55 8.02 -14.78
C HIS A 61 0.41 8.90 -14.28
N LYS A 62 -0.83 8.39 -14.26
CA LYS A 62 -2.00 9.10 -13.71
C LYS A 62 -1.85 9.36 -12.20
N LYS A 63 -1.42 8.36 -11.43
CA LYS A 63 -1.22 8.49 -9.98
C LYS A 63 -0.13 9.51 -9.64
N LYS A 64 0.98 9.52 -10.39
CA LYS A 64 2.08 10.49 -10.22
C LYS A 64 1.62 11.92 -10.52
N LYS A 65 0.80 12.14 -11.56
CA LYS A 65 0.22 13.46 -11.86
C LYS A 65 -0.68 13.96 -10.73
N LYS A 66 -1.55 13.10 -10.19
CA LYS A 66 -2.44 13.44 -9.06
C LYS A 66 -1.66 13.80 -7.78
N TYR A 67 -0.58 13.07 -7.48
CA TYR A 67 0.27 13.41 -6.34
C TYR A 67 0.99 14.75 -6.53
N LYS A 68 1.47 15.07 -7.75
CA LYS A 68 2.12 16.36 -8.03
C LYS A 68 1.15 17.55 -7.93
N SER A 69 -0.10 17.40 -8.37
CA SER A 69 -1.13 18.45 -8.24
C SER A 69 -1.56 18.69 -6.79
N ASP A 70 -1.60 17.64 -5.96
CA ASP A 70 -1.88 17.76 -4.51
C ASP A 70 -0.75 18.48 -3.76
N THR A 71 0.51 18.31 -4.20
CA THR A 71 1.66 18.98 -3.57
C THR A 71 1.76 20.46 -3.98
N GLN A 72 1.38 20.82 -5.22
CA GLN A 72 1.42 22.22 -5.68
C GLN A 72 0.32 23.09 -5.07
N THR A 73 -0.80 22.52 -4.62
CA THR A 73 -1.87 23.30 -3.96
C THR A 73 -1.54 23.62 -2.49
N LYS A 74 -0.45 23.10 -1.93
CA LYS A 74 -0.02 23.30 -0.53
C LYS A 74 1.28 24.09 -0.37
N ALA A 75 1.74 24.75 -1.43
CA ALA A 75 3.03 25.46 -1.43
C ALA A 75 2.92 26.97 -1.13
N ASP A 76 1.73 27.49 -0.80
CA ASP A 76 1.50 28.93 -0.56
C ASP A 76 1.13 29.28 0.90
N THR A 77 1.47 28.42 1.86
CA THR A 77 1.40 28.83 3.28
C THR A 77 2.52 28.21 4.10
N THR A 78 3.54 29.05 4.27
CA THR A 78 4.46 29.14 5.40
C THR A 78 5.32 27.91 5.72
N GLU A 79 6.62 28.11 5.53
CA GLU A 79 7.73 27.32 6.02
C GLU A 79 7.61 27.01 7.51
N GLU A 80 7.25 25.78 7.87
CA GLU A 80 7.85 25.11 9.03
C GLU A 80 7.67 23.60 8.90
N SER A 81 8.79 22.90 9.04
CA SER A 81 8.97 21.47 8.82
C SER A 81 7.92 20.56 9.49
N ALA A 82 6.85 20.24 8.74
CA ALA A 82 5.92 19.18 9.12
C ALA A 82 6.55 17.81 8.84
N GLN A 83 7.51 17.41 9.68
CA GLN A 83 7.93 16.02 9.77
C GLN A 83 6.68 15.17 10.02
N MET A 84 6.37 14.30 9.08
CA MET A 84 5.24 13.38 9.12
C MET A 84 5.34 12.54 10.40
N ARG A 85 4.62 12.93 11.46
CA ARG A 85 4.68 12.28 12.77
C ARG A 85 4.16 10.84 12.62
N LYS A 86 5.07 9.88 12.56
CA LYS A 86 4.75 8.45 12.47
C LYS A 86 3.99 8.07 13.75
N ARG A 87 2.85 7.40 13.59
CA ARG A 87 2.08 6.85 14.73
C ARG A 87 2.88 5.74 15.40
N VAL A 88 3.27 5.95 16.65
CA VAL A 88 4.05 4.98 17.46
C VAL A 88 3.13 4.33 18.49
N HIS A 89 3.52 3.16 18.96
CA HIS A 89 2.82 2.43 20.01
C HIS A 89 3.22 2.94 21.40
N CYS A 90 2.24 3.13 22.28
CA CYS A 90 2.44 3.57 23.66
C CYS A 90 3.34 2.60 24.43
N LYS A 91 4.44 3.07 25.04
CA LYS A 91 5.40 2.19 25.73
C LYS A 91 4.97 1.79 27.15
N ASP A 92 4.22 2.63 27.85
CA ASP A 92 4.00 2.46 29.30
C ASP A 92 2.82 1.58 29.70
N PHE A 93 1.98 1.17 28.74
CA PHE A 93 0.84 0.29 29.00
C PHE A 93 0.80 -0.76 27.91
N GLN A 94 0.41 -1.99 28.23
CA GLN A 94 0.10 -3.08 27.28
C GLN A 94 -1.03 -2.74 26.28
N SER A 95 -1.35 -1.46 26.07
CA SER A 95 -2.33 -0.98 25.13
C SER A 95 -1.74 -0.93 23.72
N ARG A 96 -2.35 -1.65 22.78
CA ARG A 96 -2.02 -1.58 21.34
C ARG A 96 -2.46 -0.31 20.62
N ASN A 97 -2.73 0.74 21.37
CA ASN A 97 -3.21 2.00 20.83
C ASN A 97 -2.07 2.76 20.15
N LYS A 98 -2.33 3.20 18.93
CA LYS A 98 -1.43 4.06 18.14
C LYS A 98 -1.62 5.51 18.57
N THR A 99 -0.53 6.22 18.81
CA THR A 99 -0.58 7.58 19.36
C THR A 99 0.41 8.49 18.65
N VAL A 100 0.14 9.79 18.69
CA VAL A 100 1.02 10.85 18.19
C VAL A 100 1.47 11.77 19.34
N ASP A 101 0.89 11.57 20.52
CA ASP A 101 1.09 12.43 21.68
C ASP A 101 2.30 11.95 22.48
N THR A 102 3.15 12.91 22.85
CA THR A 102 4.34 12.69 23.67
C THR A 102 4.24 13.52 24.93
N CYS A 103 4.68 12.98 26.07
CA CYS A 103 4.86 13.75 27.29
C CYS A 103 5.85 14.92 27.04
N SER A 104 5.52 16.11 27.52
CA SER A 104 6.38 17.29 27.43
C SER A 104 7.70 17.12 28.19
N ASP A 105 7.70 16.38 29.30
CA ASP A 105 8.85 16.28 30.20
C ASP A 105 9.80 15.15 29.83
N CYS A 106 9.26 13.95 29.53
CA CYS A 106 10.07 12.76 29.22
C CYS A 106 10.07 12.34 27.75
N LYS A 107 9.32 13.03 26.87
CA LYS A 107 9.20 12.74 25.43
C LYS A 107 8.76 11.31 25.10
N ILE A 108 8.23 10.57 26.08
CA ILE A 108 7.67 9.23 25.88
C ILE A 108 6.30 9.34 25.20
N THR A 109 5.99 8.40 24.31
CA THR A 109 4.72 8.34 23.57
C THR A 109 3.61 7.74 24.42
N ILE A 110 2.50 8.48 24.55
CA ILE A 110 1.39 8.18 25.48
C ILE A 110 0.07 8.15 24.71
N SER A 111 -0.87 7.30 25.12
CA SER A 111 -2.22 7.24 24.52
C SER A 111 -3.23 8.10 25.26
N GLY A 112 -4.27 8.56 24.54
CA GLY A 112 -5.38 9.33 25.13
C GLY A 112 -6.17 8.61 26.24
N LYS A 113 -6.03 7.28 26.35
CA LYS A 113 -6.55 6.52 27.51
C LYS A 113 -5.59 6.66 28.70
N CYS A 114 -4.29 6.62 28.46
CA CYS A 114 -3.26 6.82 29.47
C CYS A 114 -3.28 8.24 30.03
N THR A 115 -3.54 9.28 29.22
CA THR A 115 -3.67 10.67 29.70
C THR A 115 -4.78 10.88 30.75
N LYS A 116 -5.84 10.05 30.75
CA LYS A 116 -6.88 10.10 31.78
C LYS A 116 -6.46 9.51 33.13
N TYR A 117 -5.56 8.52 33.14
CA TYR A 117 -5.01 7.93 34.36
C TYR A 117 -3.83 8.75 34.94
N ILE A 118 -3.28 9.68 34.13
CA ILE A 118 -2.10 10.51 34.44
C ILE A 118 -2.39 11.70 35.37
N LYS A 119 -3.62 11.86 35.90
CA LYS A 119 -3.82 12.74 37.08
C LYS A 119 -3.31 12.13 38.39
N ARG A 120 -2.87 10.86 38.40
CA ARG A 120 -2.19 10.24 39.54
C ARG A 120 -0.80 9.76 39.12
N SER A 121 0.21 10.41 39.71
CA SER A 121 1.61 9.98 39.82
C SER A 121 2.39 9.76 38.51
N TYR A 122 3.00 10.83 38.00
CA TYR A 122 4.34 10.71 37.41
C TYR A 122 5.33 10.37 38.53
N SER A 123 5.45 9.09 38.87
CA SER A 123 6.50 8.57 39.76
C SER A 123 7.70 8.00 38.98
N LYS A 124 7.78 8.26 37.65
CA LYS A 124 8.86 7.76 36.77
C LYS A 124 9.52 8.83 35.91
N CYS A 125 9.34 10.11 36.25
CA CYS A 125 10.15 11.20 35.72
C CYS A 125 10.99 11.79 36.86
N ALA A 126 11.90 10.94 37.35
CA ALA A 126 13.08 11.29 38.11
C ALA A 126 14.20 10.38 37.60
#